data_AF-A0A529SKC6-F1
#
_entry.id   AF-A0A529SKC6-F1
#
_cell.length_a   1.000
_cell.length_b   1.000
_cell.length_c   1.000
_cell.angle_alpha   90.00
_cell.angle_beta   90.00
_cell.angle_gamma   90.00
#
_symmetry.space_group_name_H-M   'P 1'
#
loop_
_entity.id
_entity.type
_entity.pdbx_description
1 polymer ?
#
loop_
_entity_poly.entity_id
_entity_poly.type
_entity_poly.pdbx_seq_one_letter_code
_entity_poly.pdbx_strand_id
1 'polypeptide(L)'
;LAPTLLADGKPPRFEIVDPLTVRYSWDAPNPDFLPKLAAASPLSLVLPAAYLKQFHKKYQDPFRLAGLMEENRAKKWTLLHIRMSRQYRPENPELPTLDPWQNRTKPPAEQFVFERNPFFHRIDENGRQLPYIDRVVMNVSSSAIISAKTGAGESDLQC
;
A
#
# COMPACT_ATOMS: atom_id res chain seq x y z
N LEU A 1 2.98 16.59 -3.44
CA LEU A 1 1.78 15.87 -3.92
C LEU A 1 2.17 15.10 -5.17
N ALA A 2 1.50 13.99 -5.48
CA ALA A 2 1.76 13.27 -6.73
C ALA A 2 1.46 14.21 -7.92
N PRO A 3 2.33 14.27 -8.96
CA PRO A 3 2.11 15.14 -10.12
C PRO A 3 0.74 14.94 -10.78
N THR A 4 0.24 13.70 -10.80
CA THR A 4 -1.08 13.34 -11.35
C THR A 4 -2.27 13.97 -10.63
N LEU A 5 -2.07 14.52 -9.42
CA LEU A 5 -3.12 15.28 -8.73
C LEU A 5 -3.10 16.76 -9.13
N LEU A 6 -2.10 17.24 -9.87
CA LEU A 6 -2.01 18.65 -10.25
C LEU A 6 -2.71 18.88 -11.59
N ALA A 7 -3.51 19.93 -11.69
CA ALA A 7 -4.04 20.46 -12.96
C ALA A 7 -3.53 21.89 -13.13
N ASP A 8 -2.85 22.18 -14.25
CA ASP A 8 -2.13 23.45 -14.48
C ASP A 8 -1.24 23.87 -13.30
N GLY A 9 -0.55 22.90 -12.70
CA GLY A 9 0.32 23.09 -11.54
C GLY A 9 -0.40 23.33 -10.21
N LYS A 10 -1.74 23.36 -10.19
CA LYS A 10 -2.55 23.58 -8.98
C LYS A 10 -3.09 22.26 -8.41
N PRO A 11 -3.08 22.09 -7.08
CA PRO A 11 -3.64 20.90 -6.44
C PRO A 11 -5.18 20.90 -6.49
N PRO A 12 -5.82 19.74 -6.26
CA PRO A 12 -7.27 19.70 -6.09
C PRO A 12 -7.67 20.30 -4.75
N ARG A 13 -8.91 20.79 -4.69
CA ARG A 13 -9.65 20.87 -3.42
C ARG A 13 -10.13 19.48 -3.05
N PHE A 14 -9.85 19.06 -1.82
CA PHE A 14 -10.30 17.78 -1.27
C PHE A 14 -11.37 18.01 -0.21
N GLU A 15 -12.48 17.31 -0.33
CA GLU A 15 -13.62 17.41 0.58
C GLU A 15 -14.04 15.99 1.01
N ILE A 16 -14.29 15.82 2.31
CA ILE A 16 -15.03 14.66 2.83
C ILE A 16 -16.49 15.10 2.89
N VAL A 17 -17.31 14.60 1.97
CA VAL A 17 -18.72 14.99 1.85
C VAL A 17 -19.54 14.31 2.94
N ASP A 18 -19.27 13.02 3.15
CA ASP A 18 -19.87 12.18 4.19
C ASP A 18 -18.93 10.98 4.50
N PRO A 19 -19.28 10.05 5.42
CA PRO A 19 -18.39 8.94 5.79
C PRO A 19 -17.97 8.01 4.66
N LEU A 20 -18.71 7.93 3.55
CA LEU A 20 -18.47 7.04 2.42
C LEU A 20 -18.20 7.79 1.10
N THR A 21 -18.26 9.13 1.12
CA THR A 21 -18.10 9.96 -0.08
C THR A 21 -17.00 11.00 0.10
N VAL A 22 -16.02 10.99 -0.80
CA VAL A 22 -14.99 12.03 -0.92
C VAL A 22 -15.08 12.70 -2.29
N ARG A 23 -14.67 13.98 -2.35
CA ARG A 23 -14.64 14.75 -3.59
C ARG A 23 -13.26 15.36 -3.80
N TYR A 24 -12.76 15.23 -5.02
CA TYR A 24 -11.62 15.97 -5.54
C TYR A 24 -12.12 16.91 -6.64
N SER A 25 -11.84 18.21 -6.49
CA SER A 25 -12.28 19.25 -7.43
C SER A 25 -11.07 20.04 -7.93
N TRP A 26 -10.99 20.24 -9.25
CA TRP A 26 -9.95 21.03 -9.90
C TRP A 26 -10.56 22.23 -10.63
N ASP A 27 -9.80 23.33 -10.73
CA ASP A 27 -10.22 24.51 -11.50
C ASP A 27 -9.90 24.38 -13.00
N ALA A 28 -9.00 23.47 -13.36
CA ALA A 28 -8.65 23.10 -14.72
C ALA A 28 -8.90 21.59 -14.95
N PRO A 29 -9.15 21.13 -16.19
CA PRO A 29 -9.31 19.71 -16.47
C PRO A 29 -8.08 18.89 -16.04
N ASN A 30 -8.32 17.72 -15.43
CA ASN A 30 -7.28 16.75 -15.10
C ASN A 30 -7.57 15.40 -15.79
N PRO A 31 -7.32 15.28 -17.10
CA PRO A 31 -7.66 14.08 -17.86
C PRO A 31 -6.89 12.83 -17.42
N ASP A 32 -5.72 13.00 -16.81
CA ASP A 32 -4.85 11.91 -16.39
C ASP A 32 -5.27 11.24 -15.08
N PHE A 33 -6.16 11.87 -14.31
CA PHE A 33 -6.55 11.38 -12.99
C PHE A 33 -7.19 9.99 -13.03
N LEU A 34 -8.20 9.78 -13.89
CA LEU A 34 -8.92 8.51 -13.98
C LEU A 34 -8.06 7.38 -14.55
N PRO A 35 -7.32 7.56 -15.68
CA PRO A 35 -6.39 6.54 -16.15
C PRO A 35 -5.34 6.16 -15.12
N LYS A 36 -4.81 7.13 -14.35
CA LYS A 36 -3.82 6.83 -13.33
C LYS A 36 -4.41 6.07 -12.14
N LEU A 37 -5.66 6.34 -11.79
CA LEU A 37 -6.37 5.58 -10.76
C LEU A 37 -6.60 4.13 -11.18
N ALA A 38 -6.81 3.87 -12.48
CA ALA A 38 -7.03 2.54 -13.04
C ALA A 38 -5.73 1.79 -13.44
N ALA A 39 -4.56 2.39 -13.26
CA ALA A 39 -3.29 1.81 -13.68
C ALA A 39 -2.89 0.58 -12.83
N ALA A 40 -2.02 -0.29 -13.38
CA ALA A 40 -1.50 -1.46 -12.67
C ALA A 40 -0.77 -1.12 -11.36
N SER A 41 -0.10 0.04 -11.33
CA SER A 41 0.36 0.69 -10.09
C SER A 41 -0.48 1.94 -9.89
N PRO A 42 -1.64 1.80 -9.23
CA PRO A 42 -2.62 2.87 -9.16
C PRO A 42 -2.16 3.97 -8.21
N LEU A 43 -2.65 5.19 -8.45
CA LEU A 43 -2.51 6.27 -7.48
C LEU A 43 -3.19 5.89 -6.16
N SER A 44 -2.45 5.83 -5.06
CA SER A 44 -3.04 5.63 -3.73
C SER A 44 -3.73 6.91 -3.27
N LEU A 45 -5.07 6.85 -3.16
CA LEU A 45 -5.91 7.95 -2.68
C LEU A 45 -6.17 7.89 -1.17
N VAL A 46 -6.04 6.70 -0.57
CA VAL A 46 -6.45 6.45 0.81
C VAL A 46 -5.39 5.68 1.57
N LEU A 47 -5.22 6.04 2.83
CA LEU A 47 -4.31 5.38 3.76
C LEU A 47 -5.05 5.12 5.09
N PRO A 48 -4.72 4.04 5.83
CA PRO A 48 -5.44 3.66 7.05
C PRO A 48 -5.15 4.65 8.19
N ALA A 49 -6.01 5.66 8.33
CA ALA A 49 -5.80 6.78 9.25
C ALA A 49 -5.69 6.36 10.72
N ALA A 50 -6.49 5.37 11.16
CA ALA A 50 -6.43 4.86 12.54
C ALA A 50 -5.03 4.33 12.91
N TYR A 51 -4.37 3.67 11.95
CA TYR A 51 -3.01 3.18 12.11
C TYR A 51 -1.98 4.30 11.92
N LEU A 52 -2.07 5.10 10.85
CA LEU A 52 -0.99 6.01 10.47
C LEU A 52 -0.92 7.31 11.28
N LYS A 53 -2.02 7.73 11.90
CA LYS A 53 -2.04 8.94 12.74
C LYS A 53 -0.99 8.86 13.86
N GLN A 54 -0.67 7.67 14.38
CA GLN A 54 0.35 7.50 15.42
C GLN A 54 1.77 7.88 14.97
N PHE A 55 2.03 7.90 13.65
CA PHE A 55 3.34 8.24 13.06
C PHE A 55 3.37 9.63 12.40
N HIS A 56 2.31 10.43 12.59
CA HIS A 56 2.16 11.73 11.92
C HIS A 56 2.25 12.88 12.93
N LYS A 57 3.14 13.85 12.68
CA LYS A 57 3.44 14.95 13.63
C LYS A 57 2.25 15.77 14.15
N LYS A 58 1.16 15.84 13.38
CA LYS A 58 -0.06 16.57 13.75
C LYS A 58 -0.87 15.85 14.84
N TYR A 59 -0.76 14.52 14.93
CA TYR A 59 -1.64 13.69 15.76
C TYR A 59 -0.88 12.97 16.88
N GLN A 60 0.44 13.13 16.95
CA GLN A 60 1.29 12.46 17.92
C GLN A 60 2.06 13.48 18.74
N ASP A 61 2.23 13.16 20.02
CA ASP A 61 3.11 13.89 20.93
C ASP A 61 4.57 13.88 20.43
N PRO A 62 5.30 15.01 20.47
CA PRO A 62 6.68 15.07 19.97
C PRO A 62 7.65 14.09 20.63
N PHE A 63 7.50 13.82 21.93
CA PHE A 63 8.37 12.86 22.64
C PHE A 63 8.10 11.43 22.17
N ARG A 64 6.82 11.05 22.06
CA ARG A 64 6.45 9.74 21.52
C ARG A 64 6.86 9.58 20.05
N LEU A 65 6.72 10.62 19.24
CA LEU A 65 7.14 10.61 17.85
C LEU A 65 8.66 10.47 17.71
N ALA A 66 9.44 11.14 18.57
CA ALA A 66 10.89 10.98 18.63
C ALA A 66 11.30 9.53 18.97
N GLY A 67 10.64 8.91 19.97
CA GLY A 67 10.85 7.51 20.30
C GLY A 67 10.54 6.56 19.14
N LEU A 68 9.40 6.75 18.45
CA LEU A 68 9.05 5.96 17.26
C LEU A 68 10.05 6.16 16.12
N MET A 69 10.58 7.38 15.95
CA MET A 69 11.61 7.67 14.97
C MET A 69 12.93 6.97 15.29
N GLU A 70 13.34 6.95 16.56
CA GLU A 70 14.54 6.27 17.02
C GLU A 70 14.44 4.74 16.85
N GLU A 71 13.35 4.14 17.33
CA GLU A 71 13.06 2.71 17.19
C GLU A 71 13.15 2.26 15.72
N ASN A 72 12.62 3.10 14.83
CA ASN A 72 12.60 2.83 13.41
C ASN A 72 13.79 3.43 12.66
N ARG A 73 14.82 3.95 13.33
CA ARG A 73 16.01 4.52 12.69
C ARG A 73 15.66 5.55 11.58
N ALA A 74 14.63 6.34 11.82
CA ALA A 74 14.10 7.32 10.88
C ALA A 74 14.59 8.72 11.27
N LYS A 75 15.39 9.36 10.40
CA LYS A 75 15.95 10.70 10.66
C LYS A 75 14.91 11.83 10.62
N LYS A 76 13.76 11.59 9.99
CA LYS A 76 12.64 12.56 9.86
C LYS A 76 11.32 11.83 10.04
N TRP A 77 10.34 12.47 10.67
CA TRP A 77 9.01 11.90 10.85
C TRP A 77 8.34 11.57 9.49
N THR A 78 8.65 12.33 8.44
CA THR A 78 8.14 12.05 7.08
C THR A 78 8.69 10.73 6.54
N LEU A 79 9.96 10.40 6.83
CA LEU A 79 10.56 9.12 6.43
C LEU A 79 9.99 7.96 7.24
N LEU A 80 9.74 8.18 8.54
CA LEU A 80 9.01 7.22 9.37
C LEU A 80 7.62 6.95 8.76
N HIS A 81 6.85 8.00 8.50
CA HIS A 81 5.51 7.88 7.94
C HIS A 81 5.51 7.19 6.57
N ILE A 82 6.42 7.56 5.65
CA ILE A 82 6.56 6.91 4.33
C ILE A 82 6.84 5.42 4.48
N ARG A 83 7.69 5.03 5.44
CA ARG A 83 8.01 3.63 5.70
C ARG A 83 6.81 2.87 6.25
N MET A 84 6.11 3.46 7.21
CA MET A 84 4.94 2.84 7.85
C MET A 84 3.73 2.77 6.93
N SER A 85 3.62 3.66 5.93
CA SER A 85 2.49 3.74 5.00
C SER A 85 2.74 3.07 3.64
N ARG A 86 3.81 2.30 3.48
CA ARG A 86 4.22 1.74 2.18
C ARG A 86 3.33 0.55 1.78
N GLN A 87 2.29 0.80 0.99
CA GLN A 87 1.33 -0.21 0.53
C GLN A 87 1.84 -1.05 -0.67
N TYR A 88 2.44 -0.41 -1.68
CA TYR A 88 2.84 -1.10 -2.92
C TYR A 88 3.95 -2.14 -2.75
N ARG A 89 4.83 -1.91 -1.76
CA ARG A 89 5.85 -2.88 -1.33
C ARG A 89 5.64 -3.10 0.17
N PRO A 90 4.67 -3.95 0.55
CA PRO A 90 4.12 -4.02 1.90
C PRO A 90 5.09 -4.73 2.86
N GLU A 91 6.20 -4.08 3.18
CA GLU A 91 7.26 -4.61 4.06
C GLU A 91 6.88 -4.58 5.55
N ASN A 92 5.76 -3.93 5.89
CA ASN A 92 5.25 -3.79 7.25
C ASN A 92 3.98 -4.63 7.45
N PRO A 93 4.07 -5.82 8.08
CA PRO A 93 2.91 -6.66 8.40
C PRO A 93 1.86 -6.01 9.29
N GLU A 94 2.23 -4.96 10.04
CA GLU A 94 1.28 -4.25 10.92
C GLU A 94 0.42 -3.22 10.17
N LEU A 95 0.74 -2.90 8.91
CA LEU A 95 -0.01 -1.93 8.12
C LEU A 95 -1.34 -2.56 7.66
N PRO A 96 -2.51 -2.04 8.12
CA PRO A 96 -3.78 -2.54 7.62
C PRO A 96 -3.92 -2.31 6.11
N THR A 97 -4.45 -3.29 5.39
CA THR A 97 -4.62 -3.23 3.94
C THR A 97 -6.02 -3.61 3.48
N LEU A 98 -6.43 -3.04 2.34
CA LEU A 98 -7.63 -3.43 1.58
C LEU A 98 -7.30 -4.45 0.47
N ASP A 99 -6.03 -4.83 0.33
CA ASP A 99 -5.56 -5.80 -0.66
C ASP A 99 -5.99 -7.23 -0.32
N PRO A 100 -6.05 -8.15 -1.31
CA PRO A 100 -6.52 -9.52 -1.13
C PRO A 100 -5.64 -10.39 -0.21
N TRP A 101 -4.34 -10.09 -0.11
CA TRP A 101 -3.43 -10.78 0.80
C TRP A 101 -2.66 -9.79 1.67
N GLN A 102 -2.34 -10.19 2.89
CA GLN A 102 -1.59 -9.44 3.88
C GLN A 102 -0.20 -10.06 4.04
N ASN A 103 0.86 -9.25 3.94
CA ASN A 103 2.21 -9.73 4.26
C ASN A 103 2.32 -10.07 5.75
N ARG A 104 2.96 -11.19 6.08
CA ARG A 104 3.25 -11.65 7.44
C ARG A 104 4.74 -11.61 7.80
N THR A 105 5.61 -11.33 6.84
CA THR A 105 7.06 -11.37 7.04
C THR A 105 7.69 -9.98 7.03
N LYS A 106 8.45 -9.65 8.09
CA LYS A 106 9.24 -8.40 8.16
C LYS A 106 10.61 -8.60 7.48
N PRO A 107 11.14 -7.59 6.76
CA PRO A 107 12.52 -7.63 6.28
C PRO A 107 13.53 -7.49 7.44
N PRO A 108 14.78 -7.97 7.26
CA PRO A 108 15.28 -8.71 6.10
C PRO A 108 14.75 -10.15 6.08
N ALA A 109 14.33 -10.63 4.92
CA ALA A 109 13.88 -11.99 4.72
C ALA A 109 14.18 -12.45 3.29
N GLU A 110 14.52 -13.72 3.12
CA GLU A 110 14.72 -14.35 1.80
C GLU A 110 13.40 -14.88 1.22
N GLN A 111 12.36 -14.93 2.04
CA GLN A 111 11.02 -15.37 1.65
C GLN A 111 9.99 -14.48 2.34
N PHE A 112 9.02 -13.99 1.58
CA PHE A 112 7.87 -13.25 2.10
C PHE A 112 6.62 -14.10 1.97
N VAL A 113 5.89 -14.24 3.07
CA VAL A 113 4.65 -15.00 3.12
C VAL A 113 3.48 -14.03 3.24
N PHE A 114 2.53 -14.15 2.32
CA PHE A 114 1.30 -13.40 2.30
C PHE A 114 0.12 -14.33 2.55
N GLU A 115 -0.75 -13.96 3.47
CA GLU A 115 -1.95 -14.72 3.83
C GLU A 115 -3.21 -14.00 3.37
N ARG A 116 -4.27 -14.76 3.06
CA ARG A 116 -5.59 -14.20 2.70
C ARG A 116 -6.01 -13.12 3.71
N ASN A 117 -6.48 -11.98 3.20
CA ASN A 117 -7.12 -10.95 4.00
C ASN A 117 -8.57 -11.37 4.34
N PRO A 118 -8.90 -11.69 5.62
CA PRO A 118 -10.24 -12.12 5.99
C PRO A 118 -11.30 -11.00 5.85
N PHE A 119 -10.85 -9.75 5.71
CA PHE A 119 -11.71 -8.58 5.50
C PHE A 119 -11.70 -8.10 4.04
N PHE A 120 -11.24 -8.91 3.09
CA PHE A 120 -11.27 -8.54 1.68
C PHE A 120 -12.72 -8.39 1.20
N HIS A 121 -13.00 -7.28 0.52
CA HIS A 121 -14.35 -6.80 0.26
C HIS A 121 -14.98 -7.37 -1.02
N ARG A 122 -14.26 -8.21 -1.78
CA ARG A 122 -14.75 -8.75 -3.06
C ARG A 122 -15.22 -10.19 -2.90
N ILE A 123 -16.32 -10.50 -3.57
CA ILE A 123 -16.93 -11.83 -3.66
C ILE A 123 -17.05 -12.24 -5.13
N ASP A 124 -17.08 -13.54 -5.40
CA ASP A 124 -17.47 -14.06 -6.71
C ASP A 124 -19.00 -14.10 -6.89
N GLU A 125 -19.46 -14.55 -8.06
CA GLU A 125 -20.88 -14.68 -8.40
C GLU A 125 -21.63 -15.75 -7.57
N ASN A 126 -20.91 -16.67 -6.93
CA ASN A 126 -21.46 -17.72 -6.07
C ASN A 126 -21.47 -17.32 -4.59
N GLY A 127 -21.09 -16.08 -4.27
CA GLY A 127 -21.04 -15.57 -2.90
C GLY A 127 -19.79 -16.00 -2.12
N ARG A 128 -18.76 -16.55 -2.77
CA ARG A 128 -17.50 -16.89 -2.12
C ARG A 128 -16.63 -15.65 -1.99
N GLN A 129 -16.18 -15.37 -0.77
CA GLN A 129 -15.21 -14.31 -0.51
C GLN A 129 -13.86 -14.64 -1.16
N LEU A 130 -13.32 -13.67 -1.89
CA LEU A 130 -12.01 -13.76 -2.53
C LEU A 130 -10.88 -13.38 -1.55
N PRO A 131 -9.61 -13.65 -1.87
CA PRO A 131 -9.07 -14.44 -3.00
C PRO A 131 -9.28 -15.96 -2.85
N TYR A 132 -9.28 -16.71 -3.96
CA TYR A 132 -9.32 -18.18 -3.92
C TYR A 132 -8.10 -18.82 -3.27
N ILE A 133 -6.91 -18.24 -3.49
CA ILE A 133 -5.64 -18.73 -2.96
C ILE A 133 -5.48 -18.25 -1.51
N ASP A 134 -5.21 -19.16 -0.58
CA ASP A 134 -5.05 -18.83 0.85
C ASP A 134 -3.71 -18.15 1.15
N ARG A 135 -2.65 -18.56 0.45
CA ARG A 135 -1.28 -18.12 0.73
C ARG A 135 -0.48 -17.89 -0.55
N VAL A 136 0.22 -16.77 -0.61
CA VAL A 136 1.21 -16.47 -1.66
C VAL A 136 2.58 -16.44 -1.00
N VAL A 137 3.54 -17.19 -1.55
CA VAL A 137 4.91 -17.23 -1.06
C VAL A 137 5.82 -16.64 -2.12
N MET A 138 6.54 -15.59 -1.77
CA MET A 138 7.46 -14.91 -2.68
C MET A 138 8.90 -15.10 -2.19
N ASN A 139 9.68 -15.89 -2.93
CA ASN A 139 11.11 -16.06 -2.67
C ASN A 139 11.92 -14.92 -3.30
N VAL A 140 12.83 -14.34 -2.54
CA VAL A 140 13.81 -13.39 -3.04
C VAL A 140 14.88 -14.17 -3.79
N SER A 141 15.08 -13.85 -5.06
CA SER A 141 16.07 -14.51 -5.92
C SER A 141 16.75 -13.48 -6.81
N SER A 142 17.99 -13.76 -7.23
CA SER A 142 18.66 -12.92 -8.22
C SER A 142 17.96 -13.08 -9.58
N SER A 143 17.94 -12.03 -10.39
CA SER A 143 17.32 -12.07 -11.72
C SER A 143 17.88 -13.18 -12.61
N ALA A 144 19.16 -13.52 -12.45
CA ALA A 144 19.85 -14.53 -13.25
C ALA A 144 19.33 -15.96 -13.06
N ILE A 145 18.68 -16.27 -11.93
CA ILE A 145 18.19 -17.62 -11.62
C ILE A 145 16.68 -17.77 -11.72
N ILE A 146 15.93 -16.70 -11.96
CA ILE A 146 14.46 -16.73 -12.02
C ILE A 146 13.99 -17.74 -13.08
N SER A 147 14.48 -17.64 -14.31
CA SER A 147 14.04 -18.53 -15.40
C SER A 147 14.38 -20.00 -15.13
N ALA A 148 15.51 -20.28 -14.49
CA ALA A 148 15.90 -21.64 -14.11
C ALA A 148 14.96 -22.21 -13.04
N LYS A 149 14.63 -21.42 -12.00
CA LYS A 149 13.67 -21.80 -10.97
C LYS A 149 12.27 -22.04 -11.52
N THR A 150 11.80 -21.18 -12.42
CA THR A 150 10.52 -21.37 -13.12
C THR A 150 10.55 -22.66 -13.95
N GLY A 151 11.62 -22.91 -14.71
CA GLY A 151 11.78 -24.15 -15.49
C GLY A 151 11.84 -25.42 -14.62
N ALA A 152 12.32 -25.31 -13.39
CA ALA A 152 12.34 -26.38 -12.40
C ALA A 152 10.99 -26.59 -11.67
N GLY A 153 9.97 -25.76 -11.96
CA GLY A 153 8.66 -25.84 -11.31
C GLY A 153 8.61 -25.21 -9.92
N GLU A 154 9.59 -24.37 -9.54
CA GLU A 154 9.60 -23.66 -8.25
C GLU A 154 8.71 -22.40 -8.22
N SER A 155 8.05 -22.06 -9.34
CA SER A 155 7.18 -20.90 -9.46
C SER A 155 5.88 -21.28 -10.17
N ASP A 156 4.74 -21.06 -9.50
CA ASP A 156 3.40 -21.25 -10.06
C ASP A 156 2.95 -20.07 -10.92
N LEU A 157 3.50 -18.87 -10.67
CA LEU A 157 3.17 -17.64 -11.36
C LEU A 157 4.39 -16.71 -11.40
N GLN A 158 4.77 -16.28 -12.59
CA GLN A 158 5.84 -15.31 -12.81
C GLN A 158 5.29 -14.14 -13.66
N CYS A 159 5.56 -12.91 -13.21
CA CYS A 159 5.13 -11.67 -13.87
C CYS A 159 6.29 -10.71 -14.06
#